data_AF-A0A3B0V4P8-F1
#
_entry.id   AF-A0A3B0V4P8-F1
#
_cell.length_a   1.000
_cell.length_b   1.000
_cell.length_c   1.000
_cell.angle_alpha   90.00
_cell.angle_beta   90.00
_cell.angle_gamma   90.00
#
_symmetry.space_group_name_H-M   'P 1'
#
loop_
_entity.id
_entity.type
_entity.pdbx_description
1 polymer ?
#
loop_
_entity_poly.entity_id
_entity_poly.type
_entity_poly.pdbx_seq_one_letter_code
_entity_poly.pdbx_strand_id
1 'polypeptide(L)' 'YFLEDIPYIMYFDMFNGIALHGTYWHDRFGYKQSHGCVNMTILDAEWTFNWSAEGPNDLWVWVHTSDPFTQLAQFE' A
#
# COMPACT_ATOMS: atom_id res chain seq x y z
N TYR A 1 14.46 6.85 8.21
CA TYR A 1 13.40 7.31 9.14
C TYR A 1 12.65 6.07 9.58
N PHE A 2 12.59 5.80 10.88
CA PHE A 2 11.85 4.66 11.43
C PHE A 2 10.49 5.21 11.88
N LEU A 3 9.43 4.91 11.14
CA LEU A 3 8.06 5.16 11.57
C LEU A 3 7.60 3.89 12.29
N GLU A 4 7.55 3.94 13.61
CA GLU A 4 6.93 2.88 14.42
C GLU A 4 5.41 2.96 14.26
N ASP A 5 4.77 1.78 14.16
CA ASP A 5 3.32 1.58 14.14
C ASP A 5 2.56 2.13 12.93
N ILE A 6 2.96 1.74 11.72
CA ILE A 6 2.12 1.90 10.53
C ILE A 6 0.86 1.01 10.70
N PRO A 7 -0.36 1.58 10.71
CA PRO A 7 -1.57 0.81 10.95
C PRO A 7 -2.05 0.10 9.68
N TYR A 8 -2.73 -1.04 9.88
CA TYR A 8 -3.46 -1.79 8.84
C TYR A 8 -2.62 -2.19 7.63
N ILE A 9 -1.44 -2.76 7.88
CA ILE A 9 -0.52 -3.19 6.82
C ILE A 9 -1.06 -4.44 6.13
N MET A 10 -1.21 -4.37 4.81
CA MET A 10 -1.61 -5.49 3.96
C MET A 10 -0.61 -5.65 2.82
N TYR A 11 0.28 -6.63 2.93
CA TYR A 11 1.25 -6.95 1.89
C TYR A 11 0.59 -7.69 0.73
N PHE A 12 0.82 -7.20 -0.48
CA PHE A 12 0.46 -7.91 -1.72
C PHE A 12 1.69 -8.27 -2.55
N ASP A 13 2.84 -7.66 -2.26
CA ASP A 13 4.14 -8.07 -2.76
C ASP A 13 5.13 -8.17 -1.60
N MET A 14 5.24 -9.37 -1.04
CA MET A 14 6.09 -9.63 0.12
C MET A 14 7.58 -9.66 -0.23
N PHE A 15 7.94 -9.94 -1.49
CA PHE A 15 9.34 -9.96 -1.93
C PHE A 15 9.91 -8.54 -2.03
N ASN A 16 9.12 -7.61 -2.55
CA ASN A 16 9.52 -6.21 -2.68
C ASN A 16 9.06 -5.33 -1.49
N GLY A 17 8.33 -5.92 -0.52
CA GLY A 17 7.86 -5.22 0.67
C GLY A 17 6.77 -4.18 0.39
N ILE A 18 5.99 -4.34 -0.68
CA ILE A 18 4.93 -3.40 -1.07
C ILE A 18 3.63 -3.78 -0.37
N ALA A 19 3.04 -2.78 0.27
CA ALA A 19 1.80 -2.94 1.02
C ALA A 19 0.82 -1.79 0.78
N LEU A 20 -0.46 -2.09 1.01
CA LEU A 20 -1.48 -1.12 1.34
C LEU A 20 -1.35 -0.83 2.85
N HIS A 21 -1.40 0.44 3.26
CA HIS A 21 -1.41 0.78 4.69
C HIS A 21 -2.02 2.15 4.99
N GLY A 22 -2.38 2.37 6.25
CA GLY A 22 -2.81 3.67 6.73
C GLY A 22 -1.65 4.66 6.84
N THR A 23 -1.90 5.92 6.51
CA THR A 23 -0.92 7.01 6.62
C THR A 23 -1.52 8.18 7.36
N TYR A 24 -1.00 8.47 8.56
CA TYR A 24 -1.43 9.60 9.39
C TYR A 24 -0.51 10.82 9.28
N TRP A 25 0.68 10.68 8.70
CA TRP A 25 1.72 11.72 8.65
C TRP A 25 1.60 12.68 7.47
N HIS A 26 0.65 12.45 6.54
CA HIS A 26 0.28 13.41 5.51
C HIS A 26 -1.17 13.19 5.04
N ASP A 27 -1.73 14.20 4.39
CA ASP A 27 -3.09 14.22 3.82
C ASP A 27 -3.10 14.37 2.29
N ARG A 28 -1.93 14.40 1.64
CA ARG A 28 -1.77 14.59 0.19
C ARG A 28 -2.02 13.32 -0.64
N PHE A 29 -3.18 12.71 -0.44
CA PHE A 29 -3.62 11.55 -1.23
C PHE A 29 -3.81 11.96 -2.71
N GLY A 30 -3.51 11.04 -3.63
CA GLY A 30 -3.51 11.30 -5.08
C GLY A 30 -2.20 11.87 -5.62
N TYR A 31 -1.26 12.29 -4.77
CA TYR A 31 0.11 12.64 -5.16
C TYR A 31 1.09 11.58 -4.65
N LYS A 32 2.16 11.32 -5.41
CA LYS A 32 3.20 10.36 -5.01
C LYS A 32 3.89 10.87 -3.73
N GLN A 33 3.66 10.18 -2.62
CA GLN A 33 4.25 10.45 -1.30
C GLN A 33 4.93 9.22 -0.68
N SER A 34 4.94 8.09 -1.39
CA SER A 34 5.54 6.83 -0.96
C SER A 34 6.69 6.40 -1.87
N HIS A 35 7.50 5.46 -1.38
CA HIS A 35 8.58 4.82 -2.15
C HIS A 35 8.14 3.51 -2.80
N GLY A 36 6.84 3.19 -2.82
CA GLY A 36 6.31 1.96 -3.42
C GLY A 36 4.95 1.58 -2.84
N CYS A 37 4.79 1.64 -1.51
CA CYS A 37 3.53 1.34 -0.84
C CYS A 37 2.37 2.25 -1.27
N VAL A 38 1.14 1.78 -1.07
CA VAL A 38 -0.06 2.53 -1.37
C VAL A 38 -0.60 3.12 -0.05
N ASN A 39 -0.41 4.43 0.11
CA ASN A 39 -0.86 5.17 1.29
C ASN A 39 -2.37 5.41 1.22
N MET A 40 -3.08 5.07 2.29
CA MET A 40 -4.51 5.29 2.46
C MET A 40 -4.79 6.20 3.66
N THR A 41 -5.97 6.82 3.69
CA THR A 41 -6.44 7.43 4.94
C THR A 41 -6.59 6.33 6.00
N ILE A 42 -6.53 6.70 7.28
CA ILE A 42 -6.67 5.71 8.37
C ILE A 42 -8.00 4.96 8.29
N LEU A 43 -9.10 5.66 7.97
CA LEU A 43 -10.42 5.05 7.87
C LEU A 43 -10.55 4.10 6.68
N ASP A 44 -9.99 4.48 5.52
CA ASP A 44 -10.00 3.61 4.33
C ASP A 44 -9.13 2.37 4.55
N ALA A 45 -8.00 2.54 5.24
CA ALA A 45 -7.10 1.44 5.57
C ALA A 45 -7.76 0.45 6.53
N GLU A 46 -8.42 0.95 7.58
CA GLU A 46 -9.18 0.13 8.53
C GLU A 46 -10.31 -0.64 7.84
N TRP A 47 -11.10 0.05 7.02
CA TRP A 47 -12.21 -0.56 6.29
C TRP A 47 -11.70 -1.67 5.37
N THR A 48 -10.65 -1.40 4.60
CA THR A 48 -10.07 -2.36 3.65
C THR A 48 -9.48 -3.56 4.38
N PHE A 49 -8.78 -3.33 5.49
CA PHE A 49 -8.22 -4.39 6.33
C PHE A 49 -9.29 -5.32 6.86
N ASN A 50 -10.34 -4.76 7.48
CA ASN A 50 -11.45 -5.54 8.02
C ASN A 50 -12.25 -6.24 6.91
N TRP A 51 -12.48 -5.58 5.77
CA TRP A 51 -13.12 -6.17 4.61
C TRP A 51 -12.32 -7.37 4.05
N SER A 52 -10.99 -7.24 4.01
CA SER A 52 -10.12 -8.29 3.47
C SER A 52 -9.94 -9.48 4.43
N ALA A 53 -10.10 -9.27 5.74
CA ALA A 53 -9.87 -10.29 6.76
C ALA A 53 -10.82 -11.50 6.65
N GLU A 54 -12.02 -11.30 6.11
CA GLU A 54 -13.00 -12.37 5.85
C GLU A 54 -13.02 -12.81 4.38
N GLY A 55 -12.14 -12.24 3.55
CA GLY A 55 -12.07 -12.58 2.15
C GLY A 55 -11.46 -13.96 1.89
N PRO A 56 -11.64 -14.51 0.68
CA PRO A 56 -11.01 -15.77 0.30
C PRO A 56 -9.49 -15.64 0.36
N ASN A 57 -8.78 -16.75 0.62
CA ASN A 57 -7.31 -16.83 0.63
C ASN A 57 -6.65 -16.46 -0.72
N ASP A 58 -7.42 -16.07 -1.73
CA ASP A 58 -7.02 -15.74 -3.09
C ASP A 58 -7.40 -14.28 -3.44
N LEU A 59 -7.13 -13.36 -2.49
CA LEU A 59 -7.30 -11.92 -2.68
C LEU A 59 -6.12 -11.37 -3.49
N TRP A 60 -6.40 -10.91 -4.70
CA TRP A 60 -5.40 -10.32 -5.60
C TRP A 60 -5.47 -8.80 -5.61
N VAL A 61 -4.30 -8.15 -5.69
CA VAL A 61 -4.17 -6.72 -5.96
C VAL A 61 -3.68 -6.53 -7.39
N TRP A 62 -4.52 -5.93 -8.24
CA TRP A 62 -4.16 -5.62 -9.63
C TRP A 62 -3.58 -4.22 -9.72
N VAL A 63 -2.29 -4.13 -10.03
CA VAL A 63 -1.57 -2.86 -10.16
C VAL A 63 -1.45 -2.49 -11.65
N HIS A 64 -1.94 -1.32 -12.01
CA HIS A 64 -1.80 -0.74 -13.34
C HIS A 64 -0.94 0.52 -13.28
N THR A 65 0.03 0.64 -14.18
CA THR A 65 0.89 1.82 -14.30
C THR A 65 0.85 2.37 -15.72
N SER A 66 0.84 3.70 -15.86
CA SER A 66 1.07 4.37 -17.13
C SER A 66 2.56 4.57 -17.43
N ASP A 67 3.44 4.32 -16.44
CA ASP A 67 4.89 4.44 -16.55
C ASP A 67 5.57 3.18 -15.99
N PRO A 68 5.67 2.11 -16.81
CA PRO A 68 6.28 0.86 -16.38
C PRO A 68 7.79 0.98 -16.16
N PHE A 69 8.47 1.91 -16.83
CA PHE A 69 9.93 2.02 -16.75
C PHE A 69 10.39 2.62 -15.42
N THR A 70 9.68 3.63 -14.91
CA THR A 70 9.97 4.18 -13.58
C THR A 70 9.62 3.18 -12.48
N GLN A 71 8.61 2.33 -12.67
CA GLN A 71 8.25 1.31 -11.70
C GLN A 71 9.33 0.21 -11.63
N LEU A 72 9.83 -0.26 -12.78
CA LEU A 72 10.90 -1.28 -12.85
C LEU A 72 12.22 -0.78 -12.24
N ALA A 73 12.55 0.51 -12.42
CA ALA A 73 13.73 1.12 -11.81
C ALA A 73 13.66 1.26 -10.27
N GLN A 74 12.49 1.05 -9.64
CA GLN A 74 12.35 0.98 -8.19
C GLN A 74 12.55 -0.45 -7.64
N PHE A 75 12.74 -1.44 -8.54
CA PHE A 75 12.88 -2.86 -8.21
C PHE A 75 14.25 -3.45 -8.62
N GLU A 76 15.17 -2.63 -9.14
CA GLU A 76 16.61 -2.95 -9.30
C GLU A 76 17.42 -2.44 -8.10
#